data_AF-A0A7V3SR79-F1
#
_entry.id   AF-A0A7V3SR79-F1
#
_cell.length_a   1.000
_cell.length_b   1.000
_cell.length_c   1.000
_cell.angle_alpha   90.00
_cell.angle_beta   90.00
_cell.angle_gamma   90.00
#
_symmetry.space_group_name_H-M   'P 1'
#
loop_
_entity.id
_entity.type
_entity.pdbx_description
1 polymer ?
#
loop_
_entity_poly.entity_id
_entity_poly.type
_entity_poly.pdbx_seq_one_letter_code
_entity_poly.pdbx_strand_id
1 'polypeptide(L)'
;MVPEISVVVTPFVPKKGTPLEDAPFCSMSTLKKKLSFLRHLVAKIGGVAISGEAPKKAYLEYLLSNGRPDEIVKILEKGGYEKDAS
;
A
#
# COMPACT_ATOMS: atom_id res chain seq x y z
N MET A 1 -12.95 -8.57 27.27
CA MET A 1 -12.58 -8.12 25.91
C MET A 1 -12.57 -6.61 25.96
N VAL A 2 -11.42 -5.96 25.73
CA VAL A 2 -11.33 -4.50 25.70
C VAL A 2 -11.79 -4.06 24.31
N PRO A 3 -12.68 -3.06 24.16
CA PRO A 3 -13.06 -2.55 22.85
C PRO A 3 -11.84 -2.02 22.10
N GLU A 4 -11.73 -2.36 20.82
CA GLU A 4 -10.64 -1.93 19.95
C GLU A 4 -11.20 -1.32 18.66
N ILE A 5 -10.58 -0.22 18.20
CA ILE A 5 -10.86 0.39 16.91
C ILE A 5 -9.80 -0.08 15.91
N SER A 6 -10.22 -0.69 14.81
CA SER A 6 -9.32 -1.08 13.72
C SER A 6 -9.25 -0.01 12.65
N VAL A 7 -8.03 0.45 12.33
CA VAL A 7 -7.75 1.44 11.29
C VAL A 7 -6.92 0.77 10.19
N VAL A 8 -7.44 0.78 8.96
CA VAL A 8 -6.74 0.24 7.79
C VAL A 8 -6.29 1.40 6.90
N VAL A 9 -5.00 1.43 6.56
CA VAL A 9 -4.42 2.45 5.68
C VAL A 9 -3.97 1.82 4.36
N THR A 10 -4.62 2.19 3.27
CA THR A 10 -4.24 1.78 1.92
C THR A 10 -3.62 2.95 1.16
N PRO A 11 -2.49 2.74 0.45
CA PRO A 11 -1.98 3.73 -0.48
C PRO A 11 -3.01 4.05 -1.56
N PHE A 12 -3.07 5.30 -1.96
CA PHE A 12 -3.84 5.69 -3.14
C PHE A 12 -3.14 5.16 -4.41
N VAL A 13 -3.91 4.51 -5.28
CA VAL A 13 -3.46 3.96 -6.56
C VAL A 13 -4.27 4.59 -7.69
N PRO A 14 -3.66 5.43 -8.55
CA PRO A 14 -4.31 5.97 -9.75
C PRO A 14 -4.80 4.85 -10.66
N LYS A 15 -6.08 4.89 -11.04
CA LYS A 15 -6.73 3.90 -11.90
C LYS A 15 -7.13 4.55 -13.21
N LYS A 16 -6.86 3.88 -14.32
CA LYS A 16 -7.33 4.29 -15.64
C LYS A 16 -8.86 4.41 -15.65
N GLY A 17 -9.38 5.53 -16.16
CA GLY A 17 -10.81 5.83 -16.23
C GLY A 17 -11.43 6.35 -14.93
N THR A 18 -10.61 6.72 -13.93
CA THR A 18 -11.10 7.38 -12.71
C THR A 18 -10.74 8.87 -12.70
N PRO A 19 -11.47 9.73 -11.96
CA PRO A 19 -11.20 11.17 -11.95
C PRO A 19 -9.78 11.58 -11.52
N LEU A 20 -9.05 10.67 -10.84
CA LEU A 20 -7.69 10.89 -10.36
C LEU A 20 -6.69 10.02 -11.13
N GLU A 21 -6.97 9.68 -12.38
CA GLU A 21 -6.07 8.84 -13.20
C GLU A 21 -4.71 9.48 -13.45
N ASP A 22 -4.66 10.80 -13.63
CA ASP A 22 -3.42 11.55 -13.89
C ASP A 22 -2.61 11.85 -12.62
N ALA A 23 -3.09 11.44 -11.44
CA ALA A 23 -2.38 11.67 -10.20
C ALA A 23 -1.09 10.82 -10.15
N PRO A 24 0.01 11.35 -9.58
CA PRO A 24 1.25 10.59 -9.49
C PRO A 24 1.15 9.47 -8.45
N PHE A 25 1.67 8.28 -8.77
CA PHE A 25 1.86 7.24 -7.77
C PHE A 25 2.96 7.64 -6.78
N CYS A 26 2.68 7.53 -5.49
CA CYS A 26 3.64 7.87 -4.45
C CYS A 26 4.72 6.78 -4.36
N SER A 27 6.01 7.15 -4.32
CA SER A 27 7.10 6.18 -4.29
C SER A 27 7.01 5.23 -3.08
N MET A 28 7.39 3.96 -3.28
CA MET A 28 7.32 2.93 -2.24
C MET A 28 8.08 3.32 -0.95
N SER A 29 9.20 4.03 -1.09
CA SER A 29 9.99 4.54 0.05
C SER A 29 9.20 5.58 0.86
N THR A 30 8.47 6.46 0.17
CA THR A 30 7.61 7.47 0.81
C THR A 30 6.41 6.81 1.46
N LEU A 31 5.77 5.83 0.80
CA LEU A 31 4.67 5.05 1.38
C LEU A 31 5.09 4.34 2.67
N LYS A 32 6.27 3.71 2.67
CA LYS A 32 6.85 3.06 3.86
C LYS A 32 7.07 4.07 5.00
N LYS A 33 7.61 5.25 4.70
CA LYS A 33 7.81 6.33 5.69
C LYS A 33 6.48 6.81 6.27
N LYS A 34 5.47 7.04 5.44
CA LYS A 34 4.12 7.48 5.87
C LYS A 34 3.44 6.44 6.74
N LEU A 35 3.49 5.15 6.36
CA LEU A 35 2.91 4.08 7.17
C LEU A 35 3.63 3.94 8.52
N SER A 36 4.96 4.03 8.54
CA SER A 36 5.73 4.02 9.79
C SER A 36 5.38 5.21 10.70
N PHE A 37 5.20 6.38 10.12
CA PHE A 37 4.79 7.58 10.85
C PHE A 37 3.40 7.39 11.48
N LEU A 38 2.43 6.90 10.71
CA LEU A 38 1.08 6.62 11.21
C LEU A 38 1.08 5.56 12.32
N ARG A 39 1.84 4.47 12.13
CA ARG A 39 2.02 3.43 13.17
C ARG A 39 2.57 4.01 14.46
N HIS A 40 3.59 4.86 14.38
CA HIS A 40 4.18 5.49 15.56
C HIS A 40 3.21 6.42 16.30
N LEU A 41 2.35 7.14 15.57
CA LEU A 41 1.34 8.00 16.19
C LEU A 41 0.20 7.20 16.81
N VAL A 42 -0.34 6.23 16.08
CA VAL A 42 -1.48 5.42 16.54
C VAL A 42 -1.10 4.52 17.71
N ALA A 43 0.15 4.03 17.79
CA ALA A 43 0.62 3.27 18.94
C ALA A 43 0.53 4.03 20.28
N LYS A 44 0.42 5.36 20.25
CA LYS A 44 0.21 6.20 21.45
C LYS A 44 -1.26 6.27 21.88
N ILE A 45 -2.18 5.80 21.04
CA ILE A 45 -3.63 5.79 21.29
C ILE A 45 -4.00 4.39 21.77
N GLY A 46 -4.33 4.26 23.05
CA GLY A 46 -4.79 2.98 23.61
C GLY A 46 -6.10 2.52 22.95
N GLY A 47 -6.23 1.21 22.72
CA GLY A 47 -7.43 0.62 22.11
C GLY A 47 -7.57 0.86 20.61
N VAL A 48 -6.48 1.19 19.90
CA VAL A 48 -6.48 1.32 18.43
C VAL A 48 -5.44 0.41 17.80
N ALA A 49 -5.89 -0.47 16.91
CA ALA A 49 -5.03 -1.28 16.06
C ALA A 49 -4.94 -0.67 14.66
N ILE A 50 -3.73 -0.56 14.12
CA ILE A 50 -3.51 -0.06 12.77
C ILE A 50 -2.87 -1.13 11.89
N SER A 51 -3.46 -1.36 10.73
CA SER A 51 -2.89 -2.15 9.65
C SER A 51 -2.67 -1.29 8.41
N GLY A 52 -1.80 -1.74 7.52
CA GLY A 52 -1.58 -1.03 6.27
C GLY A 52 -1.08 -1.95 5.19
N GLU A 53 -1.43 -1.62 3.96
CA GLU A 53 -1.03 -2.41 2.81
C GLU A 53 0.47 -2.27 2.52
N ALA A 54 1.10 -3.37 2.13
CA ALA A 54 2.49 -3.38 1.72
C ALA A 54 2.70 -2.46 0.49
N PRO A 55 3.65 -1.51 0.53
CA PRO A 55 3.92 -0.60 -0.60
C PRO A 55 4.19 -1.33 -1.93
N LYS A 56 4.74 -2.53 -1.87
CA LYS A 56 5.01 -3.39 -3.03
C LYS A 56 3.71 -3.86 -3.71
N LYS A 57 2.69 -4.18 -2.91
CA LYS A 57 1.36 -4.57 -3.42
C LYS A 57 0.69 -3.38 -4.10
N ALA A 58 0.71 -2.20 -3.49
CA ALA A 58 0.20 -0.98 -4.11
C ALA A 58 0.92 -0.63 -5.43
N TYR A 59 2.24 -0.86 -5.51
CA TYR A 59 3.00 -0.67 -6.75
C TYR A 59 2.59 -1.67 -7.84
N LEU A 60 2.42 -2.95 -7.50
CA LEU A 60 1.92 -3.95 -8.43
C LEU A 60 0.52 -3.59 -8.92
N GLU A 61 -0.35 -3.14 -8.02
CA GLU A 61 -1.69 -2.70 -8.34
C GLU A 61 -1.69 -1.49 -9.29
N TYR A 62 -0.76 -0.55 -9.08
CA TYR A 62 -0.54 0.59 -9.97
C TYR A 62 -0.15 0.14 -11.39
N LEU A 63 0.81 -0.78 -11.51
CA LEU A 63 1.24 -1.31 -12.82
C LEU A 63 0.10 -2.03 -13.55
N LEU A 64 -0.69 -2.83 -12.83
CA LEU A 64 -1.87 -3.52 -13.37
C LEU A 64 -2.92 -2.52 -13.87
N SER A 65 -3.18 -1.48 -13.07
CA SER A 65 -4.21 -0.47 -13.38
C SER A 65 -3.86 0.42 -14.57
N ASN A 66 -2.57 0.52 -14.90
CA ASN A 66 -2.05 1.35 -15.98
C ASN A 66 -1.57 0.53 -17.19
N GLY A 67 -1.83 -0.79 -17.20
CA GLY A 67 -1.53 -1.65 -18.36
C GLY A 67 -0.04 -1.73 -18.69
N ARG A 68 0.82 -1.98 -17.69
CA ARG A 68 2.28 -2.07 -17.84
C ARG A 68 2.79 -3.53 -17.72
N PRO A 69 2.47 -4.41 -18.69
CA PRO A 69 2.73 -5.85 -18.59
C PRO A 69 4.22 -6.20 -18.45
N ASP A 70 5.11 -5.52 -19.18
CA ASP A 70 6.55 -5.81 -19.16
C ASP A 70 7.19 -5.59 -17.78
N GLU A 71 6.68 -4.64 -17.00
CA GLU A 71 7.16 -4.39 -15.63
C GLU A 71 6.59 -5.39 -14.63
N ILE A 72 5.36 -5.84 -14.84
CA ILE A 72 4.72 -6.87 -14.01
C ILE A 72 5.50 -8.18 -14.13
N VAL A 73 5.83 -8.60 -15.36
CA VAL A 73 6.60 -9.82 -15.62
C VAL A 73 7.94 -9.79 -14.89
N LYS A 74 8.68 -8.67 -14.97
CA LYS A 74 9.97 -8.49 -14.27
C LYS A 74 9.86 -8.63 -12.75
N ILE A 75 8.75 -8.20 -12.14
CA ILE A 75 8.52 -8.33 -10.70
C ILE A 75 8.24 -9.78 -10.33
N LEU A 76 7.45 -10.49 -11.13
CA LEU A 76 7.10 -11.89 -10.91
C LEU A 76 8.32 -12.81 -11.11
N GLU A 77 9.08 -12.60 -12.18
CA GLU A 77 10.29 -13.37 -12.51
C GLU A 77 11.40 -13.23 -11.46
N LYS A 78 11.51 -12.07 -10.82
CA LYS A 78 12.49 -11.82 -9.76
C LYS A 78 12.11 -12.45 -8.41
N GLY A 79 11.07 -13.30 -8.36
CA GLY A 79 10.52 -13.82 -7.10
C GLY A 79 9.96 -12.71 -6.20
N GLY A 80 9.65 -11.55 -6.78
CA GLY A 80 9.34 -10.33 -6.06
C GLY A 80 7.96 -10.30 -5.44
N TYR A 81 7.20 -11.40 -5.41
CA TYR A 81 5.88 -11.41 -4.79
C TYR A 81 5.77 -12.60 -3.84
N GLU A 82 6.40 -12.48 -2.67
CA GLU A 82 6.00 -13.27 -1.51
C GLU A 82 4.79 -12.60 -0.89
N LYS A 83 3.78 -13.41 -0.57
CA LYS A 83 2.57 -12.96 0.11
C LYS A 83 2.97 -12.65 1.55
N ASP A 84 3.37 -11.41 1.83
CA ASP A 84 3.64 -10.96 3.19
C ASP A 84 2.38 -11.24 4.03
N ALA A 85 2.45 -12.28 4.87
CA ALA A 85 1.35 -12.71 5.71
C ALA A 85 0.93 -11.54 6.61
N SER A 86 -0.33 -11.14 6.46
CA SER A 86 -1.00 -10.18 7.35
C SER A 86 -1.25 -10.80 8.72
#